data_AF-A0A4R1QVQ8-F1
#
_entry.id   AF-A0A4R1QVQ8-F1
#
_cell.length_a   1.000
_cell.length_b   1.000
_cell.length_c   1.000
_cell.angle_alpha   90.00
_cell.angle_beta   90.00
_cell.angle_gamma   90.00
#
_symmetry.space_group_name_H-M   'P 1'
#
loop_
_entity.id
_entity.type
_entity.pdbx_description
1 polymer ?
#
loop_
_entity_poly.entity_id
_entity_poly.type
_entity_poly.pdbx_seq_one_letter_code
_entity_poly.pdbx_strand_id
1 'polypeptide(L)'
;MNQKCLIGNVCGEEFCIQADAENISSFITGYGYEKNIILYTLHGYPLLTTYGGFLDRCYDQDFLRNELMPVFLPMQMGETAPRETVFFNNIQELPEHPAPVPDWDCCSGHGIYNRDDVWTPSREWRPEDGGSFVASGKELIEEVTLENEEEGIER
;
A
#
# COMPACT_ATOMS: atom_id res chain seq x y z
N MET A 1 -1.20 -5.15 12.77
CA MET A 1 -0.20 -4.21 12.22
C MET A 1 0.28 -3.19 13.24
N ASN A 2 1.58 -3.17 13.50
CA ASN A 2 2.24 -2.17 14.35
C ASN A 2 2.84 -0.96 13.59
N GLN A 3 2.83 -0.96 12.26
CA GLN A 3 3.38 0.13 11.45
C GLN A 3 2.48 1.37 11.47
N LYS A 4 3.07 2.56 11.28
CA LYS A 4 2.35 3.84 11.12
C LYS A 4 2.43 4.43 9.72
N CYS A 5 3.41 3.98 8.93
CA CYS A 5 3.61 4.37 7.55
C CYS A 5 4.06 3.16 6.72
N LEU A 6 3.73 3.19 5.43
CA LEU A 6 4.11 2.18 4.45
C LEU A 6 4.62 2.89 3.19
N ILE A 7 5.39 2.15 2.39
CA ILE A 7 5.66 2.48 1.01
C ILE A 7 4.70 1.69 0.13
N GLY A 8 3.95 2.40 -0.72
CA GLY A 8 3.20 1.81 -1.81
C GLY A 8 3.94 2.01 -3.12
N ASN A 9 4.30 0.92 -3.78
CA ASN A 9 4.82 0.94 -5.15
C ASN A 9 3.68 0.66 -6.13
N VAL A 10 3.48 1.57 -7.09
CA VAL A 10 2.52 1.42 -8.18
C VAL A 10 3.28 1.55 -9.50
N CYS A 11 3.39 0.45 -10.24
CA CYS A 11 4.08 0.40 -11.54
C CYS A 11 5.50 1.01 -11.54
N GLY A 12 6.24 0.90 -10.43
CA GLY A 12 7.60 1.44 -10.28
C GLY A 12 7.69 2.79 -9.57
N GLU A 13 6.58 3.48 -9.32
CA GLU A 13 6.56 4.72 -8.54
C GLU A 13 6.27 4.43 -7.07
N GLU A 14 7.06 5.02 -6.18
CA GLU A 14 6.93 4.82 -4.73
C GLU A 14 6.26 6.01 -4.05
N PHE A 15 5.28 5.71 -3.18
CA PHE A 15 4.54 6.68 -2.38
C PHE A 15 4.64 6.30 -0.90
N CYS A 16 4.91 7.24 -0.01
CA CYS A 16 4.75 6.98 1.43
C CYS A 16 3.34 7.35 1.88
N ILE A 17 2.65 6.41 2.52
CA ILE A 17 1.25 6.54 2.93
C ILE A 17 1.08 6.20 4.40
N GLN A 18 0.01 6.73 5.01
CA GLN A 18 -0.42 6.33 6.35
C GLN A 18 -0.83 4.85 6.38
N ALA A 19 -0.35 4.13 7.40
CA ALA A 19 -0.57 2.70 7.57
C ALA A 19 -1.82 2.42 8.42
N ASP A 20 -2.99 2.64 7.83
CA ASP A 20 -4.27 2.19 8.39
C ASP A 20 -5.17 1.60 7.30
N ALA A 21 -6.16 0.82 7.72
CA ALA A 21 -7.03 0.08 6.82
C ALA A 21 -7.81 0.97 5.83
N GLU A 22 -8.28 2.14 6.25
CA GLU A 22 -9.08 3.04 5.38
C GLU A 22 -8.20 3.68 4.32
N ASN A 23 -7.02 4.16 4.71
CA ASN A 23 -6.07 4.79 3.81
C ASN A 23 -5.48 3.78 2.81
N ILE A 24 -5.13 2.59 3.29
CA ILE A 24 -4.67 1.48 2.43
C ILE A 24 -5.76 1.07 1.43
N SER A 25 -7.01 0.94 1.88
CA SER A 25 -8.12 0.60 0.99
C SER A 25 -8.34 1.68 -0.08
N SER A 26 -8.34 2.95 0.34
CA SER A 26 -8.51 4.10 -0.56
C SER A 26 -7.38 4.20 -1.56
N PHE A 27 -6.14 3.95 -1.14
CA PHE A 27 -4.97 3.89 -2.02
C PHE A 27 -5.14 2.76 -3.06
N ILE A 28 -5.44 1.53 -2.63
CA ILE A 28 -5.61 0.41 -3.55
C ILE A 28 -6.70 0.68 -4.59
N THR A 29 -7.87 1.14 -4.13
CA THR A 29 -9.01 1.43 -5.03
C THR A 29 -8.73 2.64 -5.93
N GLY A 30 -8.02 3.66 -5.44
CA GLY A 30 -7.71 4.89 -6.17
C GLY A 30 -6.75 4.70 -7.35
N TYR A 31 -5.81 3.75 -7.25
CA TYR A 31 -4.92 3.41 -8.36
C TYR A 31 -5.52 2.39 -9.36
N GLY A 32 -6.73 1.91 -9.11
CA GLY A 32 -7.59 1.24 -10.09
C GLY A 32 -7.24 -0.21 -10.42
N TYR A 33 -8.15 -0.86 -11.16
CA TYR A 33 -8.10 -2.29 -11.47
C TYR A 33 -6.93 -2.74 -12.36
N GLU A 34 -6.30 -1.85 -13.13
CA GLU A 34 -5.26 -2.26 -14.09
C GLU A 34 -3.84 -2.24 -13.50
N LYS A 35 -3.67 -1.75 -12.25
CA LYS A 35 -2.34 -1.55 -11.65
C LYS A 35 -2.04 -2.61 -10.59
N ASN A 36 -0.83 -3.16 -10.67
CA ASN A 36 -0.27 -3.97 -9.60
C ASN A 36 0.30 -3.04 -8.54
N ILE A 37 -0.10 -3.26 -7.29
CA ILE A 37 0.31 -2.46 -6.14
C ILE A 37 1.05 -3.37 -5.17
N ILE A 38 2.18 -2.90 -4.66
CA ILE A 38 2.96 -3.58 -3.64
C ILE A 38 3.08 -2.64 -2.45
N LEU A 39 2.61 -3.06 -1.28
CA LEU A 39 2.85 -2.33 -0.03
C LEU A 39 3.89 -3.04 0.82
N TYR A 40 4.81 -2.27 1.35
CA TYR A 40 5.88 -2.73 2.24
C TYR A 40 6.22 -1.66 3.26
N THR A 41 6.92 -2.05 4.32
CA THR A 41 7.39 -1.11 5.33
C THR A 41 8.52 -0.24 4.79
N LEU A 42 8.88 0.84 5.51
CA LEU A 42 10.04 1.68 5.19
C LEU A 42 11.38 0.89 5.10
N HIS A 43 11.39 -0.34 5.62
CA HIS A 43 12.55 -1.22 5.61
C HIS A 43 12.45 -2.34 4.57
N GLY A 44 11.46 -2.31 3.68
CA GLY A 44 11.32 -3.30 2.61
C GLY A 44 10.74 -4.64 3.05
N TYR A 45 10.06 -4.70 4.20
CA TYR A 45 9.30 -5.89 4.60
C TYR A 45 7.95 -5.88 3.90
N PRO A 46 7.56 -6.93 3.16
CA PRO A 46 6.31 -6.94 2.44
C PRO A 46 5.13 -6.99 3.40
N LEU A 47 4.06 -6.26 3.04
CA LEU A 47 2.77 -6.34 3.71
C LEU A 47 1.72 -6.96 2.79
N LEU A 48 1.48 -6.38 1.61
CA LEU A 48 0.42 -6.85 0.72
C LEU A 48 0.73 -6.58 -0.75
N THR A 49 0.14 -7.39 -1.61
CA THR A 49 0.15 -7.21 -3.07
C THR A 49 -1.27 -7.21 -3.61
N THR A 50 -1.46 -6.50 -4.71
CA THR A 50 -2.69 -6.57 -5.51
C THR A 50 -2.38 -7.09 -6.90
N TYR A 51 -3.38 -7.72 -7.51
CA TYR A 51 -3.39 -8.09 -8.91
C TYR A 51 -4.75 -7.74 -9.49
N GLY A 52 -4.76 -6.91 -10.54
CA GLY A 52 -6.01 -6.52 -11.16
C GLY A 52 -6.93 -5.69 -10.24
N GLY A 53 -6.36 -4.91 -9.29
CA GLY A 53 -7.13 -4.20 -8.24
C GLY A 53 -7.70 -5.08 -7.13
N PHE A 54 -7.53 -6.40 -7.20
CA PHE A 54 -7.92 -7.33 -6.14
C PHE A 54 -6.74 -7.63 -5.22
N LEU A 55 -7.01 -7.88 -3.94
CA LEU A 55 -6.00 -8.39 -3.03
C LEU A 55 -5.51 -9.76 -3.50
N ASP A 56 -4.20 -9.86 -3.72
CA ASP A 56 -3.52 -11.11 -4.09
C ASP A 56 -2.91 -11.77 -2.84
N ARG A 57 -2.12 -11.01 -2.06
CA ARG A 57 -1.47 -11.50 -0.84
C ARG A 57 -1.51 -10.45 0.26
N CYS A 58 -1.65 -10.89 1.51
CA CYS A 58 -1.37 -10.08 2.69
C CYS A 58 -0.65 -10.95 3.73
N TYR A 59 0.51 -10.48 4.21
CA TYR A 59 1.34 -11.22 5.17
C TYR A 59 0.81 -11.12 6.61
N ASP A 60 0.14 -10.01 6.95
CA ASP A 60 -0.54 -9.85 8.24
C ASP A 60 -2.01 -10.31 8.12
N GLN A 61 -2.25 -11.59 8.39
CA GLN A 61 -3.60 -12.19 8.29
C GLN A 61 -4.58 -11.67 9.33
N ASP A 62 -4.09 -11.24 10.51
CA ASP A 62 -4.93 -10.66 11.55
C ASP A 62 -5.37 -9.24 11.15
N PHE A 63 -4.45 -8.42 10.64
CA PHE A 63 -4.79 -7.13 10.03
C PHE A 63 -5.74 -7.31 8.85
N LEU A 64 -5.46 -8.26 7.94
CA LEU A 64 -6.32 -8.54 6.79
C LEU A 64 -7.77 -8.80 7.24
N ARG A 65 -7.96 -9.75 8.17
CA ARG A 65 -9.30 -10.18 8.59
C ARG A 65 -10.03 -9.12 9.40
N ASN A 66 -9.35 -8.49 10.35
CA ASN A 66 -10.00 -7.71 11.40
C ASN A 66 -10.05 -6.21 11.08
N GLU A 67 -9.16 -5.73 10.22
CA GLU A 67 -9.02 -4.29 9.95
C GLU A 67 -9.24 -3.98 8.46
N LEU A 68 -8.48 -4.61 7.56
CA LEU A 68 -8.51 -4.28 6.14
C LEU A 68 -9.80 -4.72 5.43
N MET A 69 -10.13 -6.02 5.47
CA MET A 69 -11.26 -6.58 4.73
C MET A 69 -12.62 -5.94 5.06
N PRO A 70 -12.94 -5.61 6.32
CA PRO A 70 -14.20 -4.93 6.65
C PRO A 70 -14.39 -3.57 5.95
N VAL A 71 -13.30 -2.88 5.62
CA VAL A 71 -13.32 -1.57 4.95
C VAL A 71 -13.13 -1.72 3.44
N PHE A 72 -12.19 -2.57 3.05
CA PHE A 72 -11.80 -2.76 1.66
C PHE A 72 -12.90 -3.40 0.82
N LEU A 73 -13.62 -4.41 1.35
CA LEU A 73 -14.66 -5.11 0.59
C LEU A 73 -15.78 -4.16 0.11
N PRO A 74 -16.43 -3.35 0.97
CA PRO A 74 -17.41 -2.38 0.50
C PRO A 74 -16.86 -1.39 -0.53
N MET A 75 -15.60 -0.95 -0.37
CA MET A 75 -14.96 -0.05 -1.35
C MET A 75 -14.74 -0.74 -2.70
N GLN A 76 -14.24 -1.97 -2.69
CA GLN A 76 -14.01 -2.77 -3.90
C GLN A 76 -15.32 -3.10 -4.63
N MET A 77 -16.42 -3.29 -3.88
CA MET A 77 -17.75 -3.53 -4.46
C MET A 77 -18.45 -2.26 -4.94
N GLY A 78 -17.84 -1.08 -4.75
CA GLY A 78 -18.46 0.22 -5.08
C GLY A 78 -19.59 0.64 -4.14
N GLU A 79 -19.73 -0.02 -3.00
CA GLU A 79 -20.74 0.31 -1.97
C GLU A 79 -20.31 1.51 -1.13
N THR A 80 -19.00 1.78 -1.04
CA THR A 80 -18.41 2.94 -0.37
C THR A 80 -17.37 3.57 -1.28
N ALA A 81 -17.38 4.91 -1.40
CA ALA A 81 -16.37 5.60 -2.20
C ALA A 81 -15.01 5.63 -1.48
N PRO A 82 -13.89 5.52 -2.21
CA PRO A 82 -12.57 5.73 -1.62
C PRO A 82 -12.45 7.17 -1.09
N ARG A 83 -11.68 7.34 -0.02
CA ARG A 83 -11.35 8.68 0.51
C ARG A 83 -10.10 9.23 -0.17
N GLU A 84 -9.84 10.51 0.05
CA GLU A 84 -8.55 11.09 -0.31
C GLU A 84 -7.43 10.36 0.45
N THR A 85 -6.43 9.87 -0.28
CA THR A 85 -5.30 9.16 0.32
C THR A 85 -4.39 10.14 1.05
N VAL A 86 -4.04 9.80 2.28
CA VAL A 86 -3.06 10.50 3.10
C VAL A 86 -1.65 10.03 2.76
N PHE A 87 -0.86 10.95 2.19
CA PHE A 87 0.54 10.76 1.84
C PHE A 87 1.46 11.53 2.80
N PHE A 88 2.67 11.01 2.99
CA PHE A 88 3.78 11.73 3.62
C PHE A 88 4.75 12.19 2.54
N ASN A 89 4.94 13.50 2.41
CA ASN A 89 5.80 14.08 1.36
C ASN A 89 7.24 14.30 1.85
N ASN A 90 7.46 14.18 3.16
CA ASN A 90 8.75 14.43 3.78
C ASN A 90 8.99 13.46 4.94
N ILE A 91 10.23 12.99 5.07
CA ILE A 91 10.70 12.16 6.19
C ILE A 91 10.46 12.80 7.56
N GLN A 92 10.40 14.14 7.66
CA GLN A 92 10.06 14.83 8.92
C GLN A 92 8.58 14.72 9.31
N GLU A 93 7.70 14.36 8.38
CA GLU A 93 6.27 14.12 8.65
C GLU A 93 6.03 12.70 9.16
N LEU A 94 7.05 11.83 9.13
CA LEU A 94 6.92 10.45 9.57
C LEU A 94 6.73 10.41 11.10
N PRO A 95 5.69 9.71 11.58
CA PRO A 95 5.35 9.69 13.00
C PRO A 95 6.35 8.91 13.87
N GLU A 96 7.21 8.06 13.28
CA GLU A 96 8.12 7.19 14.02
C GLU A 96 9.51 7.12 13.36
N HIS A 97 10.56 7.34 14.15
CA HIS A 97 11.95 7.06 13.79
C HIS A 97 12.74 6.54 15.01
N PRO A 98 13.34 5.34 14.95
CA PRO A 98 13.29 4.39 13.84
C PRO A 98 11.90 3.73 13.72
N ALA A 99 11.53 3.29 12.51
CA ALA A 99 10.28 2.56 12.30
C ALA A 99 10.34 1.17 12.95
N PRO A 100 9.20 0.62 13.41
CA PRO A 100 9.17 -0.65 14.13
C PRO A 100 9.39 -1.84 13.18
N VAL A 101 9.98 -2.91 13.71
CA VAL A 101 9.98 -4.22 13.03
C VAL A 101 8.55 -4.71 12.89
N PRO A 102 8.12 -5.24 11.72
CA PRO A 102 6.78 -5.79 11.55
C PRO A 102 6.41 -6.82 12.62
N ASP A 103 5.14 -6.79 13.06
CA ASP A 103 4.56 -7.77 13.98
C ASP A 103 4.01 -9.03 13.29
N TRP A 104 4.16 -9.13 11.96
CA TRP A 104 3.77 -10.30 11.16
C TRP A 104 4.97 -11.11 10.67
N ASP A 105 4.73 -12.39 10.38
CA ASP A 105 5.74 -13.30 9.85
C ASP A 105 5.75 -13.25 8.31
N CYS A 106 6.82 -12.75 7.71
CA CYS A 106 6.98 -12.74 6.25
C CYS A 106 7.24 -14.15 5.66
N CYS A 107 7.57 -15.14 6.49
CA CYS A 107 7.88 -16.51 6.10
C CYS A 107 6.70 -17.49 6.27
N SER A 108 5.58 -17.03 6.84
CA SER A 108 4.35 -17.82 6.99
C SER A 108 3.12 -16.99 6.61
N GLY A 109 1.97 -17.62 6.36
CA GLY A 109 0.76 -16.90 5.93
C GLY A 109 0.65 -16.63 4.42
N HIS A 110 1.15 -17.56 3.58
CA HIS A 110 1.01 -17.45 2.13
C HIS A 110 -0.44 -17.71 1.68
N GLY A 111 -0.91 -16.90 0.73
CA GLY A 111 -1.94 -17.34 -0.23
C GLY A 111 -1.43 -18.49 -1.10
N ILE A 112 -2.17 -18.82 -2.17
CA ILE A 112 -2.11 -20.12 -2.86
C ILE A 112 -0.79 -20.39 -3.63
N TYR A 113 0.09 -19.40 -3.83
CA TYR A 113 1.27 -19.52 -4.71
C TYR A 113 2.64 -19.43 -4.00
N ASN A 114 3.60 -20.05 -4.70
CA ASN A 114 4.85 -20.67 -4.27
C ASN A 114 5.74 -19.89 -3.27
N ARG A 115 6.47 -20.65 -2.44
CA ARG A 115 7.39 -20.15 -1.40
C ARG A 115 8.62 -19.44 -1.99
N ASP A 116 8.91 -19.70 -3.26
CA ASP A 116 10.04 -19.11 -4.01
C ASP A 116 9.74 -17.67 -4.48
N ASP A 117 8.48 -17.23 -4.47
CA ASP A 117 8.03 -15.87 -4.82
C ASP A 117 7.83 -14.98 -3.58
N VAL A 118 8.28 -15.45 -2.40
CA VAL A 118 8.22 -14.67 -1.17
C VAL A 118 9.28 -13.57 -1.25
N TRP A 119 8.82 -12.33 -1.39
CA TRP A 119 9.70 -11.18 -1.32
C TRP A 119 10.29 -11.08 0.09
N THR A 120 11.52 -11.55 0.27
CA THR A 120 12.25 -11.37 1.52
C THR A 120 13.04 -10.06 1.46
N PRO A 121 13.09 -9.28 2.57
CA PRO A 121 13.99 -8.14 2.65
C PRO A 121 15.41 -8.56 2.28
N SER A 122 16.12 -7.71 1.54
CA SER A 122 17.48 -8.01 1.03
C SER A 122 18.53 -8.11 2.15
N ARG A 123 18.21 -7.73 3.39
CA ARG A 123 19.08 -7.82 4.56
C ARG A 123 18.27 -7.95 5.86
N GLU A 124 18.80 -8.70 6.83
CA GLU A 124 18.27 -8.72 8.21
C GLU A 124 18.29 -7.31 8.82
N TRP A 125 17.21 -6.95 9.50
CA TRP A 125 17.03 -5.62 10.12
C TRP A 125 18.13 -5.29 11.13
N ARG A 126 18.55 -4.03 11.12
CA ARG A 126 19.32 -3.42 12.20
C ARG A 126 18.70 -2.08 12.60
N PRO A 127 18.57 -1.78 13.90
CA PRO A 127 17.97 -0.54 14.38
C PRO A 127 18.74 0.72 13.95
N GLU A 128 20.01 0.58 13.55
CA GLU A 128 20.86 1.63 13.01
C GLU A 128 20.67 1.93 11.51
N ASP A 129 19.94 1.08 10.77
CA ASP A 129 19.69 1.29 9.33
C ASP A 129 18.57 2.34 9.16
N GLY A 130 18.96 3.62 9.15
CA GLY A 130 18.07 4.75 8.85
C GLY A 130 17.39 4.57 7.49
N GLY A 131 16.08 4.83 7.44
CA GLY A 131 15.22 4.55 6.29
C GLY A 131 15.72 5.15 4.98
N SER A 132 15.66 4.34 3.91
CA SER A 132 15.89 4.78 2.55
C SER A 132 14.89 5.89 2.17
N PHE A 133 15.39 6.87 1.42
CA PHE A 133 14.67 8.01 0.86
C PHE A 133 13.33 7.61 0.23
N VAL A 134 12.27 8.37 0.51
CA VAL A 134 11.00 8.35 -0.25
C VAL A 134 10.97 9.61 -1.11
N ALA A 135 10.93 9.45 -2.43
CA ALA A 135 10.66 10.56 -3.35
C ALA A 135 9.17 10.89 -3.33
N SER A 136 8.81 12.17 -3.30
CA SER A 136 7.40 12.61 -3.26
C SER A 136 6.72 12.38 -4.60
N GLY A 137 5.64 11.59 -4.65
CA GLY A 137 4.73 11.44 -5.79
C GLY A 137 3.83 12.65 -6.06
N LYS A 138 4.35 13.87 -5.88
CA LYS A 138 3.58 15.12 -5.92
C LYS A 138 3.20 15.60 -7.32
N GLU A 139 3.50 14.86 -8.39
CA GLU A 139 3.26 15.30 -9.77
C GLU A 139 2.03 14.67 -10.45
N LEU A 140 1.31 13.71 -9.86
CA LEU A 140 0.33 12.91 -10.62
C LEU A 140 -1.15 13.00 -10.21
N ILE A 141 -1.53 13.82 -9.22
CA ILE A 141 -2.97 14.02 -8.92
C ILE A 141 -3.65 14.91 -9.98
N GLU A 142 -2.90 15.57 -10.89
CA GLU A 142 -3.52 16.37 -11.96
C GLU A 142 -3.98 15.54 -13.18
N GLU A 143 -3.47 14.32 -13.42
CA GLU A 143 -3.84 13.56 -14.63
C GLU A 143 -5.08 12.66 -14.47
N VAL A 144 -5.37 12.11 -13.29
CA VAL A 144 -6.51 11.18 -13.10
C VAL A 144 -7.87 11.90 -13.08
N THR A 145 -7.89 13.22 -12.82
CA THR A 145 -9.09 14.06 -12.93
C THR A 145 -9.38 14.55 -14.35
N LEU A 146 -8.44 14.45 -15.29
CA LEU A 146 -8.66 14.94 -16.66
C LEU A 146 -9.20 13.84 -17.60
N GLU A 147 -8.90 12.57 -17.35
CA GLU A 147 -9.41 11.48 -18.21
C GLU A 147 -10.88 11.12 -17.95
N ASN A 148 -11.46 11.54 -16.81
CA ASN A 148 -12.86 11.28 -16.49
C ASN A 148 -13.84 12.39 -16.97
N GLU A 149 -13.36 13.48 -17.56
CA GLU A 149 -14.21 14.53 -18.16
C GLU A 149 -14.31 14.46 -19.70
N GLU A 150 -13.47 13.68 -20.40
CA GLU A 150 -13.50 13.62 -21.87
C GLU A 150 -14.44 12.55 -22.48
N GLU A 151 -14.97 11.58 -21.72
CA GLU A 151 -16.02 10.65 -22.22
C GLU A 151 -17.46 11.20 -22.06
N GLY A 152 -17.62 12.52 -21.97
CA GLY A 152 -18.88 13.18 -21.60
C GLY A 152 -19.52 14.12 -22.62
N ILE A 153 -19.05 14.25 -23.87
CA ILE A 153 -19.62 15.17 -24.90
C ILE A 153 -19.27 14.56 -26.28
N GLU A 154 -20.12 14.25 -27.26
CA GLU A 154 -21.47 14.68 -27.65
C GLU A 154 -22.09 13.62 -28.60
N ARG A 155 -23.41 13.70 -28.77
CA ARG A 155 -24.22 13.00 -29.77
C ARG A 155 -24.04 13.56 -31.17
#